data_AF-A0A812D115-F1
#
_entry.id   AF-A0A812D115-F1
#
_cell.length_a   1.000
_cell.length_b   1.000
_cell.length_c   1.000
_cell.angle_alpha   90.00
_cell.angle_beta   90.00
_cell.angle_gamma   90.00
#
_symmetry.space_group_name_H-M   'P 1'
#
loop_
_entity.id
_entity.type
_entity.pdbx_description
1 polymer ?
#
loop_
_entity_poly.entity_id
_entity_poly.type
_entity_poly.pdbx_seq_one_letter_code
_entity_poly.pdbx_strand_id
1 'polypeptide(L)'
;MTTPKEIFKNTMKVLKYLDTILPNGSFVVITGLVDGRILYKSMHDRIHPIGRSRNDVTYKDFFDYFDCLQFSFLFFLSLSPILQRANQLSDVLAEIVKNHNNFKNFRLHFIGQLFVQVMEYWRKKGGADWQIIEPADGFHDNQLGQQLTAKIIWDDIEKNFPEILGPVNPNNKKIKQIFGDQNGY
;
A
#
# COMPACT_ATOMS: atom_id res chain seq x y z
N MET A 1 12.42 -13.91 7.03
CA MET A 1 12.06 -12.64 6.36
C MET A 1 13.13 -12.27 5.35
N THR A 2 12.75 -11.77 4.18
CA THR A 2 13.65 -11.24 3.15
C THR A 2 14.66 -10.28 3.75
N THR A 3 15.93 -10.39 3.38
CA THR A 3 17.03 -9.51 3.80
C THR A 3 17.17 -8.29 2.88
N PRO A 4 17.85 -7.22 3.33
CA PRO A 4 18.19 -6.07 2.48
C PRO A 4 18.88 -6.44 1.16
N LYS A 5 19.81 -7.40 1.20
CA LYS A 5 20.52 -7.89 0.01
C LYS A 5 19.58 -8.62 -0.97
N GLU A 6 18.65 -9.41 -0.44
CA GLU A 6 17.68 -10.14 -1.26
C GLU A 6 16.66 -9.21 -1.90
N ILE A 7 16.08 -8.24 -1.16
CA ILE A 7 15.13 -7.29 -1.75
C ILE A 7 15.80 -6.44 -2.81
N PHE A 8 17.06 -6.03 -2.61
CA PHE A 8 17.82 -5.32 -3.63
C PHE A 8 17.95 -6.15 -4.91
N LYS A 9 18.46 -7.38 -4.78
CA LYS A 9 18.67 -8.28 -5.92
C LYS A 9 17.37 -8.56 -6.67
N ASN A 10 16.29 -8.84 -5.94
CA ASN A 10 15.00 -9.18 -6.52
C ASN A 10 14.35 -7.98 -7.21
N THR A 11 14.40 -6.80 -6.58
CA THR A 11 13.85 -5.56 -7.16
C THR A 11 14.63 -5.17 -8.42
N MET A 12 15.96 -5.17 -8.39
CA MET A 12 16.77 -4.86 -9.56
C MET A 12 16.56 -5.86 -10.71
N LYS A 13 16.29 -7.14 -10.41
CA LYS A 13 15.92 -8.14 -11.42
C LYS A 13 14.61 -7.77 -12.10
N VAL A 14 13.58 -7.41 -11.33
CA VAL A 14 12.27 -6.99 -11.86
C VAL A 14 12.41 -5.70 -12.67
N LEU A 15 13.09 -4.68 -12.17
CA LEU A 15 13.27 -3.41 -12.88
C LEU A 15 13.99 -3.57 -14.22
N LYS A 16 15.04 -4.40 -14.26
CA LYS A 16 15.73 -4.74 -15.52
C LYS A 16 14.80 -5.47 -16.49
N TYR A 17 13.94 -6.35 -16.00
CA TYR A 17 12.96 -7.01 -16.84
C TYR A 17 11.89 -6.03 -17.37
N LEU A 18 11.35 -5.17 -16.50
CA LEU A 18 10.43 -4.10 -16.91
C LEU A 18 11.03 -3.21 -18.00
N ASP A 19 12.34 -2.95 -17.97
CA ASP A 19 13.01 -2.12 -18.98
C ASP A 19 13.09 -2.81 -20.36
N THR A 20 12.79 -4.10 -20.43
CA THR A 20 12.72 -4.84 -21.71
C THR A 20 11.31 -4.87 -22.31
N ILE A 21 10.27 -4.60 -21.51
CA ILE A 21 8.87 -4.78 -21.93
C ILE A 21 8.04 -3.51 -21.88
N LEU A 22 8.39 -2.54 -21.04
CA LEU A 22 7.65 -1.30 -20.94
C LEU A 22 8.00 -0.40 -22.12
N PRO A 23 7.02 0.23 -22.78
CA PRO A 23 7.27 1.24 -23.80
C PRO A 23 8.05 2.42 -23.24
N ASN A 24 8.84 3.07 -24.10
CA ASN A 24 9.55 4.29 -23.72
C ASN A 24 8.58 5.38 -23.26
N GLY A 25 8.95 6.09 -22.19
CA GLY A 25 8.11 7.09 -21.53
C GLY A 25 7.24 6.55 -20.40
N SER A 26 7.39 5.27 -20.03
CA SER A 26 6.66 4.66 -18.91
C SER A 26 7.10 5.22 -17.55
N PHE A 27 6.33 4.90 -16.50
CA PHE A 27 6.60 5.33 -15.13
C PHE A 27 6.34 4.19 -14.16
N VAL A 28 7.26 3.97 -13.22
CA VAL A 28 7.16 2.89 -12.23
C VAL A 28 7.26 3.50 -10.84
N VAL A 29 6.22 3.25 -10.03
CA VAL A 29 6.17 3.65 -8.63
C VAL A 29 6.51 2.46 -7.74
N ILE A 30 7.46 2.65 -6.84
CA ILE A 30 7.82 1.69 -5.79
C ILE A 30 7.29 2.23 -4.46
N THR A 31 6.52 1.42 -3.73
CA THR A 31 6.02 1.80 -2.41
C THR A 31 6.86 1.16 -1.31
N GLY A 32 7.08 1.90 -0.22
CA GLY A 32 7.65 1.33 1.00
C GLY A 32 6.72 0.31 1.67
N LEU A 33 7.30 -0.54 2.52
CA LEU A 33 6.53 -1.49 3.33
C LEU A 33 5.82 -0.78 4.48
N VAL A 34 4.74 -1.37 4.96
CA VAL A 34 3.94 -0.84 6.08
C VAL A 34 4.58 -1.19 7.43
N ASP A 35 4.52 -0.24 8.36
CA ASP A 35 4.74 -0.52 9.79
C ASP A 35 3.51 -1.23 10.37
N GLY A 36 3.61 -2.55 10.50
CA GLY A 36 2.50 -3.40 10.94
C GLY A 36 1.98 -3.11 12.35
N ARG A 37 2.74 -2.42 13.23
CA ARG A 37 2.29 -2.12 14.61
C ARG A 37 0.97 -1.34 14.65
N ILE A 38 0.72 -0.59 13.58
CA ILE A 38 -0.49 0.21 13.45
C ILE A 38 -1.75 -0.65 13.45
N LEU A 39 -1.67 -1.89 12.96
CA LEU A 39 -2.79 -2.83 12.94
C LEU A 39 -3.14 -3.28 14.36
N TYR A 40 -2.16 -3.76 15.12
CA TYR A 40 -2.37 -4.15 16.51
C TYR A 40 -2.94 -2.98 17.30
N LYS A 41 -2.27 -1.82 17.28
CA LYS A 41 -2.68 -0.61 18.00
C LYS A 41 -4.11 -0.17 17.68
N SER A 42 -4.54 -0.36 16.43
CA SER A 42 -5.87 0.05 15.98
C SER A 42 -6.96 -0.97 16.33
N MET A 43 -6.61 -2.26 16.43
CA MET A 43 -7.58 -3.35 16.43
C MET A 43 -7.67 -4.12 17.76
N HIS A 44 -6.60 -4.24 18.54
CA HIS A 44 -6.47 -5.30 19.57
C HIS A 44 -7.62 -5.36 20.60
N ASP A 45 -8.11 -4.21 21.08
CA ASP A 45 -9.20 -4.13 22.07
C ASP A 45 -10.61 -4.17 21.45
N ARG A 46 -10.71 -4.15 20.12
CA ARG A 46 -12.00 -4.14 19.42
C ARG A 46 -12.56 -5.54 19.36
N ILE A 47 -13.89 -5.63 19.33
CA ILE A 47 -14.60 -6.90 19.19
C ILE A 47 -14.52 -7.38 17.74
N HIS A 48 -14.00 -8.59 17.55
CA HIS A 48 -13.97 -9.26 16.25
C HIS A 48 -15.41 -9.60 15.81
N PRO A 49 -15.76 -9.59 14.50
CA PRO A 49 -17.10 -9.94 14.03
C PRO A 49 -17.68 -11.25 14.62
N ILE A 50 -16.84 -12.26 14.83
CA ILE A 50 -17.27 -13.54 15.42
C ILE A 50 -17.70 -13.43 16.90
N GLY A 51 -17.13 -12.47 17.64
CA GLY A 51 -17.49 -12.17 19.02
C GLY A 51 -18.62 -11.16 19.16
N ARG A 52 -19.15 -10.62 18.06
CA ARG A 52 -20.10 -9.48 18.09
C ARG A 52 -21.42 -9.81 18.79
N SER A 53 -21.86 -11.06 18.73
CA SER A 53 -23.15 -11.46 19.32
C SER A 53 -23.12 -11.52 20.85
N ARG A 54 -21.97 -11.84 21.46
CA ARG A 54 -21.81 -12.02 22.91
C ARG A 54 -20.79 -11.09 23.54
N ASN A 55 -20.13 -10.27 22.73
CA ASN A 55 -19.06 -9.36 23.13
C ASN A 55 -17.91 -10.08 23.85
N ASP A 56 -17.53 -11.25 23.34
CA ASP A 56 -16.65 -12.22 24.02
C ASP A 56 -15.38 -12.60 23.23
N VAL A 57 -15.17 -12.03 22.04
CA VAL A 57 -13.95 -12.24 21.25
C VAL A 57 -13.43 -10.91 20.74
N THR A 58 -12.27 -10.49 21.24
CA THR A 58 -11.53 -9.34 20.72
C THR A 58 -10.63 -9.74 19.53
N TYR A 59 -10.11 -8.77 18.79
CA TYR A 59 -9.07 -9.06 17.79
C TYR A 59 -7.81 -9.62 18.44
N LYS A 60 -7.48 -9.23 19.69
CA LYS A 60 -6.37 -9.85 20.42
C LYS A 60 -6.59 -11.36 20.59
N ASP A 61 -7.78 -11.77 21.04
CA ASP A 61 -8.10 -13.20 21.21
C ASP A 61 -8.05 -13.94 19.86
N PHE A 62 -8.54 -13.32 18.80
CA PHE A 62 -8.49 -13.84 17.44
C PHE A 62 -7.04 -14.02 16.95
N PHE A 63 -6.17 -13.03 17.16
CA PHE A 63 -4.76 -13.10 16.78
C PHE A 63 -4.01 -14.17 17.59
N ASP A 64 -4.22 -14.22 18.91
CA ASP A 64 -3.61 -15.22 19.79
C ASP A 64 -3.99 -16.65 19.38
N TYR A 65 -5.25 -16.87 18.98
CA TYR A 65 -5.71 -18.16 18.45
C TYR A 65 -5.00 -18.53 17.14
N PHE A 66 -4.89 -17.60 16.19
CA PHE A 66 -4.22 -17.83 14.91
C PHE A 66 -2.71 -18.06 15.08
N ASP A 67 -2.07 -17.36 16.02
CA ASP A 67 -0.66 -17.55 16.35
C ASP A 67 -0.43 -18.95 16.93
N CYS A 68 -1.31 -19.41 17.82
CA CYS A 68 -1.26 -20.76 18.38
C CYS A 68 -1.36 -21.85 17.30
N LEU A 69 -2.20 -21.63 16.28
CA LEU A 69 -2.34 -22.53 15.14
C LEU A 69 -1.20 -22.42 14.12
N GLN A 70 -0.28 -21.48 14.29
CA GLN A 70 0.76 -21.13 13.30
C GLN A 70 0.19 -20.76 11.92
N PHE A 71 -1.06 -20.29 11.89
CA PHE A 71 -1.76 -19.83 10.69
C PHE A 71 -1.81 -18.30 10.60
N SER A 72 -1.29 -17.62 11.62
CA SER A 72 -1.34 -16.18 11.72
C SER A 72 -0.57 -15.49 10.59
N PHE A 73 -1.30 -14.65 9.86
CA PHE A 73 -0.74 -13.58 9.04
C PHE A 73 -0.13 -12.46 9.89
N LEU A 74 -0.16 -12.60 11.23
CA LEU A 74 0.07 -11.56 12.24
C LEU A 74 1.00 -11.97 13.39
N PHE A 75 1.75 -13.08 13.25
CA PHE A 75 2.93 -13.41 14.10
C PHE A 75 3.95 -12.25 14.18
N PHE A 76 3.73 -11.23 13.34
CA PHE A 76 4.53 -10.05 13.05
C PHE A 76 4.24 -8.82 13.93
N LEU A 77 3.13 -8.80 14.70
CA LEU A 77 2.66 -7.57 15.36
C LEU A 77 3.35 -7.21 16.67
N SER A 78 4.03 -8.16 17.33
CA SER A 78 4.60 -7.97 18.67
C SER A 78 6.14 -8.00 18.72
N LEU A 79 6.83 -8.33 17.61
CA LEU A 79 8.29 -8.54 17.61
C LEU A 79 9.05 -7.36 16.99
N SER A 80 9.78 -6.62 17.82
CA SER A 80 10.63 -5.47 17.42
C SER A 80 11.61 -5.71 16.24
N PRO A 81 12.19 -6.92 16.02
CA PRO A 81 13.12 -7.14 14.91
C PRO A 81 12.45 -7.10 13.52
N ILE A 82 11.15 -7.38 13.45
CA ILE A 82 10.38 -7.47 12.19
C ILE A 82 10.04 -6.08 11.67
N LEU A 83 9.71 -5.15 12.57
CA LEU A 83 9.57 -3.73 12.24
C LEU A 83 10.86 -3.17 11.66
N GLN A 84 11.97 -3.43 12.35
CA GLN A 84 13.28 -2.97 11.89
C GLN A 84 13.55 -3.50 10.48
N ARG A 85 13.09 -4.72 10.18
CA ARG A 85 13.19 -5.27 8.84
C ARG A 85 12.34 -4.50 7.83
N ALA A 86 11.07 -4.20 8.09
CA ALA A 86 10.22 -3.47 7.13
C ALA A 86 10.80 -2.09 6.75
N ASN A 87 11.34 -1.36 7.74
CA ASN A 87 12.02 -0.09 7.50
C ASN A 87 13.31 -0.29 6.70
N GLN A 88 14.18 -1.24 7.09
CA GLN A 88 15.40 -1.56 6.34
C GLN A 88 15.11 -1.90 4.86
N LEU A 89 14.05 -2.67 4.61
CA LEU A 89 13.66 -3.03 3.25
C LEU A 89 13.15 -1.81 2.48
N SER A 90 12.38 -0.93 3.13
CA SER A 90 11.90 0.32 2.54
C SER A 90 13.05 1.28 2.23
N ASP A 91 14.06 1.35 3.09
CA ASP A 91 15.27 2.16 2.87
C ASP A 91 16.03 1.69 1.63
N VAL A 92 16.18 0.37 1.45
CA VAL A 92 16.79 -0.21 0.24
C VAL A 92 15.98 0.15 -1.02
N LEU A 93 14.65 0.11 -0.96
CA LEU A 93 13.80 0.49 -2.08
C LEU A 93 13.96 1.98 -2.44
N ALA A 94 14.03 2.85 -1.43
CA ALA A 94 14.30 4.27 -1.61
C ALA A 94 15.69 4.52 -2.21
N GLU A 95 16.72 3.80 -1.73
CA GLU A 95 18.08 3.87 -2.27
C GLU A 95 18.15 3.41 -3.73
N ILE A 96 17.38 2.38 -4.11
CA ILE A 96 17.29 1.94 -5.51
C ILE A 96 16.77 3.06 -6.39
N VAL A 97 15.66 3.69 -6.02
CA VAL A 97 15.09 4.79 -6.79
C VAL A 97 16.05 5.99 -6.84
N LYS A 98 16.77 6.27 -5.75
CA LYS A 98 17.75 7.36 -5.71
C LYS A 98 18.97 7.12 -6.59
N ASN A 99 19.50 5.89 -6.61
CA ASN A 99 20.82 5.59 -7.18
C ASN A 99 20.77 4.86 -8.54
N HIS A 100 19.61 4.30 -8.92
CA HIS A 100 19.46 3.48 -10.13
C HIS A 100 18.35 3.98 -11.07
N ASN A 101 18.02 5.27 -11.04
CA ASN A 101 17.00 5.85 -11.94
C ASN A 101 17.54 6.16 -13.35
N ASN A 102 18.18 5.17 -13.97
CA ASN A 102 18.84 5.29 -15.29
C ASN A 102 18.35 4.23 -16.29
N PHE A 103 17.11 3.77 -16.14
CA PHE A 103 16.44 2.86 -17.08
C PHE A 103 16.08 3.59 -18.37
N LYS A 104 16.05 2.85 -19.50
CA LYS A 104 15.84 3.45 -20.82
C LYS A 104 14.38 3.80 -21.06
N ASN A 105 13.47 2.95 -20.60
CA ASN A 105 12.06 3.01 -20.99
C ASN A 105 11.15 3.62 -19.93
N PHE A 106 11.61 3.76 -18.68
CA PHE A 106 10.79 4.34 -17.62
C PHE A 106 11.60 5.15 -16.61
N ARG A 107 10.88 6.03 -15.90
CA ARG A 107 11.39 6.70 -14.69
C ARG A 107 10.85 6.01 -13.44
N LEU A 108 11.66 6.03 -12.38
CA LEU A 108 11.31 5.53 -11.06
C LEU A 108 10.89 6.64 -10.12
N HIS A 109 9.93 6.32 -9.26
CA HIS A 109 9.54 7.11 -8.10
C HIS A 109 9.30 6.24 -6.87
N PHE A 110 9.58 6.77 -5.69
CA PHE A 110 9.41 6.08 -4.42
C PHE A 110 8.41 6.81 -3.53
N ILE A 111 7.43 6.08 -3.00
CA ILE A 111 6.48 6.58 -2.00
C ILE A 111 6.67 5.80 -0.70
N GLY A 112 7.30 6.43 0.29
CA GLY A 112 7.54 5.85 1.61
C GLY A 112 6.34 5.99 2.55
N GLN A 113 6.21 5.04 3.49
CA GLN A 113 5.18 5.05 4.55
C GLN A 113 3.74 5.33 4.07
N LEU A 114 3.39 4.83 2.87
CA LEU A 114 2.13 5.14 2.20
C LEU A 114 0.90 4.96 3.09
N PHE A 115 0.82 3.85 3.83
CA PHE A 115 -0.33 3.59 4.70
C PHE A 115 -0.43 4.53 5.92
N VAL A 116 0.71 5.03 6.42
CA VAL A 116 0.71 6.07 7.47
C VAL A 116 0.08 7.35 6.94
N GLN A 117 0.42 7.75 5.71
CA GLN A 117 -0.16 8.92 5.07
C GLN A 117 -1.68 8.76 4.87
N VAL A 118 -2.13 7.56 4.49
CA VAL A 118 -3.57 7.22 4.38
C VAL A 118 -4.29 7.38 5.71
N MET A 119 -3.73 6.82 6.79
CA MET A 119 -4.33 6.96 8.12
C MET A 119 -4.35 8.41 8.61
N GLU A 120 -3.28 9.17 8.39
CA GLU A 120 -3.25 10.60 8.71
C GLU A 120 -4.33 11.37 7.96
N TYR A 121 -4.51 11.08 6.66
CA TYR A 121 -5.58 11.67 5.87
C TYR A 121 -6.95 11.33 6.45
N TRP A 122 -7.19 10.06 6.79
CA TRP A 122 -8.47 9.62 7.35
C TRP A 122 -8.77 10.26 8.71
N ARG A 123 -7.78 10.34 9.60
CA ARG A 123 -7.89 11.04 10.89
C ARG A 123 -8.22 12.52 10.71
N LYS A 124 -7.60 13.21 9.74
CA LYS A 124 -7.92 14.61 9.42
C LYS A 124 -9.36 14.80 8.92
N LYS A 125 -10.02 13.74 8.44
CA LYS A 125 -11.44 13.72 8.06
C LYS A 125 -12.36 13.30 9.21
N GLY A 126 -11.84 13.13 10.42
CA GLY A 126 -12.60 12.70 11.61
C GLY A 126 -12.75 11.18 11.73
N GLY A 127 -12.05 10.42 10.88
CA GLY A 127 -12.04 8.96 10.91
C GLY A 127 -11.10 8.38 11.97
N ALA A 128 -11.33 7.11 12.30
CA ALA A 128 -10.47 6.32 13.17
C ALA A 128 -9.76 5.21 12.38
N ASP A 129 -8.51 4.92 12.74
CA ASP A 129 -7.61 4.00 12.01
C ASP A 129 -8.22 2.61 11.76
N TRP A 130 -8.97 2.06 12.71
CA TRP A 130 -9.62 0.75 12.58
C TRP A 130 -10.70 0.69 11.48
N GLN A 131 -11.25 1.84 11.06
CA GLN A 131 -12.34 1.88 10.08
C GLN A 131 -11.87 1.58 8.66
N ILE A 132 -10.56 1.62 8.40
CA ILE A 132 -9.98 1.35 7.08
C ILE A 132 -9.27 -0.01 7.02
N ILE A 133 -9.42 -0.83 8.07
CA ILE A 133 -8.88 -2.20 8.14
C ILE A 133 -10.03 -3.18 7.88
N GLU A 134 -9.74 -4.29 7.20
CA GLU A 134 -10.69 -5.37 6.95
C GLU A 134 -11.15 -6.01 8.25
N PRO A 135 -12.46 -6.01 8.55
CA PRO A 135 -12.94 -6.52 9.82
C PRO A 135 -12.81 -8.05 9.94
N ALA A 136 -12.75 -8.78 8.83
CA ALA A 136 -12.71 -10.24 8.86
C ALA A 136 -11.34 -10.82 9.23
N ASP A 137 -10.25 -10.17 8.82
CA ASP A 137 -8.89 -10.63 9.10
C ASP A 137 -8.11 -9.70 10.05
N GLY A 138 -8.55 -8.44 10.21
CA GLY A 138 -7.86 -7.47 11.04
C GLY A 138 -6.47 -7.08 10.53
N PHE A 139 -6.21 -7.29 9.24
CA PHE A 139 -4.89 -7.16 8.62
C PHE A 139 -4.89 -6.28 7.37
N HIS A 140 -5.65 -6.66 6.34
CA HIS A 140 -5.66 -5.92 5.09
C HIS A 140 -6.36 -4.56 5.26
N ASP A 141 -6.03 -3.59 4.43
CA ASP A 141 -6.85 -2.41 4.28
C ASP A 141 -8.12 -2.76 3.51
N ASN A 142 -9.25 -2.22 3.96
CA ASN A 142 -10.54 -2.48 3.34
C ASN A 142 -10.77 -1.61 2.10
N GLN A 143 -11.92 -1.75 1.46
CA GLN A 143 -12.26 -0.97 0.27
C GLN A 143 -12.08 0.56 0.44
N LEU A 144 -12.44 1.11 1.60
CA LEU A 144 -12.22 2.53 1.90
C LEU A 144 -10.72 2.83 2.04
N GLY A 145 -9.97 1.99 2.76
CA GLY A 145 -8.51 2.09 2.87
C GLY A 145 -7.83 2.10 1.50
N GLN A 146 -8.19 1.17 0.63
CA GLN A 146 -7.68 1.06 -0.73
C GLN A 146 -8.01 2.29 -1.59
N GLN A 147 -9.24 2.81 -1.49
CA GLN A 147 -9.63 4.04 -2.19
C GLN A 147 -8.79 5.25 -1.72
N LEU A 148 -8.55 5.36 -0.42
CA LEU A 148 -7.72 6.42 0.14
C LEU A 148 -6.25 6.25 -0.26
N THR A 149 -5.73 5.03 -0.31
CA THR A 149 -4.40 4.71 -0.84
C THR A 149 -4.25 5.21 -2.28
N ALA A 150 -5.22 4.90 -3.15
CA ALA A 150 -5.23 5.39 -4.53
C ALA A 150 -5.24 6.93 -4.60
N LYS A 151 -6.01 7.58 -3.72
CA LYS A 151 -6.01 9.05 -3.61
C LYS A 151 -4.63 9.60 -3.25
N ILE A 152 -3.97 9.04 -2.24
CA ILE A 152 -2.65 9.52 -1.80
C ILE A 152 -1.61 9.35 -2.91
N ILE A 153 -1.63 8.21 -3.63
CA ILE A 153 -0.76 8.01 -4.79
C ILE A 153 -1.08 9.03 -5.89
N TRP A 154 -2.36 9.25 -6.20
CA TRP A 154 -2.77 10.24 -7.21
C TRP A 154 -2.29 11.65 -6.87
N ASP A 155 -2.55 12.12 -5.65
CA ASP A 155 -2.17 13.45 -5.19
C ASP A 155 -0.63 13.63 -5.22
N ASP A 156 0.13 12.57 -4.89
CA ASP A 156 1.59 12.59 -4.94
C ASP A 156 2.13 12.68 -6.37
N ILE A 157 1.58 11.89 -7.30
CA ILE A 157 1.96 11.93 -8.73
C ILE A 157 1.53 13.27 -9.35
N GLU A 158 0.32 13.74 -9.11
CA GLU A 158 -0.19 15.01 -9.65
C GLU A 158 0.68 16.20 -9.20
N LYS A 159 1.15 16.17 -7.96
CA LYS A 159 2.00 17.22 -7.41
C LYS A 159 3.44 17.17 -7.93
N ASN A 160 4.04 15.98 -7.97
CA ASN A 160 5.48 15.85 -8.20
C ASN A 160 5.84 15.48 -9.65
N PHE A 161 4.93 14.84 -10.37
CA PHE A 161 5.11 14.34 -11.75
C PHE A 161 3.84 14.52 -12.61
N PRO A 162 3.24 15.73 -12.67
CA PRO A 162 1.99 15.96 -13.41
C PRO A 162 2.07 15.55 -14.88
N GLU A 163 3.26 15.60 -15.48
CA GLU A 163 3.51 15.18 -16.86
C GLU A 163 3.23 13.69 -17.11
N ILE A 164 3.27 12.85 -16.07
CA ILE A 164 2.96 11.42 -16.16
C ILE A 164 1.47 11.16 -16.29
N LEU A 165 0.62 11.98 -15.66
CA LEU A 165 -0.85 11.85 -15.77
C LEU A 165 -1.36 12.33 -17.13
N GLY A 166 -0.57 13.16 -17.82
CA GLY A 166 -0.96 13.81 -19.05
C GLY A 166 -2.00 14.92 -18.82
N PRO A 167 -2.26 15.75 -19.84
CA PRO A 167 -3.25 16.81 -19.74
C PRO A 167 -4.67 16.23 -19.74
N VAL A 168 -5.60 16.97 -19.13
CA VAL A 168 -7.03 16.69 -19.30
C VAL A 168 -7.37 16.78 -20.78
N ASN A 169 -7.88 15.68 -21.34
CA ASN A 169 -8.23 15.64 -22.76
C ASN A 169 -9.41 16.59 -23.05
N PRO A 170 -9.21 17.62 -23.91
CA PRO A 170 -10.25 18.63 -24.18
C PRO A 170 -11.49 18.06 -24.88
N ASN A 171 -11.37 16.87 -25.48
CA ASN A 171 -12.46 16.20 -26.18
C ASN A 171 -13.30 15.28 -25.28
N ASN A 172 -13.03 15.18 -23.97
CA ASN A 172 -13.77 14.30 -23.06
C ASN A 172 -15.30 14.46 -23.16
N LYS A 173 -15.78 15.71 -23.25
CA LYS A 173 -17.21 15.99 -23.45
C LYS A 173 -17.74 15.45 -24.78
N LYS A 174 -16.98 15.60 -25.86
CA LYS A 174 -17.34 15.12 -27.21
C LYS A 174 -17.30 13.59 -27.28
N ILE A 175 -16.31 12.96 -26.66
CA ILE A 175 -16.21 11.50 -26.57
C ILE A 175 -17.45 10.94 -25.90
N LYS A 176 -17.84 11.48 -24.73
CA LYS A 176 -19.05 11.05 -24.01
C LYS A 176 -20.33 11.24 -24.83
N GLN A 177 -20.43 12.32 -25.60
CA GLN A 177 -21.58 12.58 -26.48
C GLN A 177 -21.71 11.56 -27.62
N ILE A 178 -20.59 11.13 -28.21
CA ILE A 178 -20.58 10.21 -29.36
C ILE A 178 -20.62 8.74 -28.93
N PHE A 179 -19.89 8.40 -27.88
CA PHE A 179 -19.63 7.02 -27.47
C PHE A 179 -20.27 6.62 -26.14
N GLY A 180 -20.99 7.52 -25.48
CA GLY A 180 -21.69 7.22 -24.23
C GLY A 180 -20.74 6.77 -23.12
N ASP A 181 -20.97 5.56 -22.61
CA ASP A 181 -20.18 4.90 -21.58
C ASP A 181 -18.96 4.13 -22.13
N GLN A 182 -18.69 4.26 -23.43
CA GLN A 182 -17.59 3.59 -24.13
C GLN A 182 -17.65 2.06 -24.01
N ASN A 183 -18.88 1.50 -23.96
CA ASN A 183 -19.19 0.07 -23.76
C ASN A 183 -18.99 -0.46 -22.31
N GLY A 184 -18.74 0.42 -21.33
CA GLY A 184 -18.82 0.12 -19.89
C GLY A 184 -17.69 -0.74 -19.28
N TYR A 185 -17.65 -0.73 -17.93
CA TYR A 185 -17.14 -1.74 -16.97
C TYR A 185 -17.75 -1.42 -15.59
#